data_AF-A0A1G3AMT2-F1
#
_entry.id   AF-A0A1G3AMT2-F1
#
_cell.length_a   1.000
_cell.length_b   1.000
_cell.length_c   1.000
_cell.angle_alpha   90.00
_cell.angle_beta   90.00
_cell.angle_gamma   90.00
#
_symmetry.space_group_name_H-M   'P 1'
#
loop_
_entity.id
_entity.type
_entity.pdbx_description
1 polymer ?
#
loop_
_entity_poly.entity_id
_entity_poly.type
_entity_poly.pdbx_seq_one_letter_code
_entity_poly.pdbx_strand_id
1 'polypeptide(L)'
;MSTRFPRALLLALGSASFGILTGCNQTAEEPSGGGRAPAAAGEDDYNPHDIPITEQQKTELRDLTAKFAGAVATIKQFCNEVEQETAAGIPANPYKAHQALDKADLVLQWLPEIARNSGVAKEHWETVNTSANELRTLFERVHQNIDNKQDPNFAAVADPIDQKVAVLEKIAAAQPSDAGAGG
;
A
#
# COMPACT_ATOMS: atom_id res chain seq x y z
N MET A 1 -29.42 -38.17 18.15
CA MET A 1 -28.89 -38.12 19.54
C MET A 1 -28.27 -36.76 19.74
N SER A 2 -28.88 -35.99 20.65
CA SER A 2 -28.49 -34.64 21.03
C SER A 2 -27.41 -34.68 22.10
N THR A 3 -26.43 -33.79 22.01
CA THR A 3 -25.77 -33.21 23.21
C THR A 3 -25.57 -31.72 22.98
N ARG A 4 -26.47 -30.94 23.58
CA ARG A 4 -26.31 -29.51 23.89
C ARG A 4 -25.66 -29.43 25.27
N PHE A 5 -24.73 -28.50 25.48
CA PHE A 5 -24.41 -27.98 26.82
C PHE A 5 -24.24 -26.44 26.76
N PRO A 6 -24.49 -25.72 27.89
CA PRO A 6 -25.13 -24.41 27.89
C PRO A 6 -24.23 -23.22 28.27
N ARG A 7 -24.85 -22.03 28.11
CA ARG A 7 -24.49 -20.66 28.54
C ARG A 7 -24.27 -20.50 30.06
N ALA A 8 -23.40 -19.55 30.43
CA ALA A 8 -23.47 -18.61 31.59
C ALA A 8 -22.20 -17.73 31.57
N LEU A 9 -22.07 -16.50 32.08
CA LEU A 9 -22.87 -15.41 32.66
C LEU A 9 -21.78 -14.37 33.10
N LEU A 10 -21.65 -13.18 32.51
CA LEU A 10 -22.12 -11.85 32.99
C LEU A 10 -21.52 -11.35 34.34
N LEU A 11 -20.97 -10.12 34.31
CA LEU A 11 -20.65 -9.08 35.36
C LEU A 11 -19.19 -8.58 35.26
N ALA A 12 -18.80 -7.32 35.47
CA ALA A 12 -19.43 -6.05 35.89
C ALA A 12 -18.48 -4.87 35.49
N LEU A 13 -19.01 -3.76 34.97
CA LEU A 13 -19.06 -2.41 35.56
C LEU A 13 -17.82 -1.89 36.34
N GLY A 14 -17.33 -0.71 35.92
CA GLY A 14 -16.44 0.15 36.71
C GLY A 14 -16.19 1.52 36.07
N SER A 15 -17.07 2.48 36.36
CA SER A 15 -16.90 3.93 36.06
C SER A 15 -15.92 4.58 37.04
N ALA A 16 -15.12 5.55 36.58
CA ALA A 16 -14.72 6.73 37.37
C ALA A 16 -14.19 7.85 36.46
N SER A 17 -14.95 8.95 36.39
CA SER A 17 -14.53 10.27 35.92
C SER A 17 -13.76 11.00 37.02
N PHE A 18 -12.75 11.83 36.70
CA PHE A 18 -12.25 13.04 37.39
C PHE A 18 -10.96 13.42 36.62
N GLY A 19 -10.80 14.54 35.91
CA GLY A 19 -11.19 15.92 36.21
C GLY A 19 -10.09 16.57 37.05
N ILE A 20 -9.23 17.41 36.46
CA ILE A 20 -8.70 18.67 37.02
C ILE A 20 -8.09 19.48 35.86
N LEU A 21 -8.71 20.64 35.63
CA LEU A 21 -8.21 21.78 34.87
C LEU A 21 -7.40 22.68 35.81
N THR A 22 -6.15 22.97 35.47
CA THR A 22 -5.33 24.11 35.93
C THR A 22 -4.38 24.42 34.77
N GLY A 23 -4.32 25.58 34.12
CA GLY A 23 -4.67 26.94 34.54
C GLY A 23 -3.42 27.68 35.01
N CYS A 24 -2.55 28.13 34.09
CA CYS A 24 -1.61 29.23 34.31
C CYS A 24 -1.23 29.91 32.98
N ASN A 25 -1.75 31.12 32.83
CA ASN A 25 -1.43 32.12 31.82
C ASN A 25 -0.15 32.86 32.26
N GLN A 26 0.94 32.76 31.49
CA GLN A 26 2.07 33.70 31.57
C GLN A 26 2.59 33.97 30.16
N THR A 27 2.32 35.18 29.70
CA THR A 27 2.90 35.79 28.50
C THR A 27 4.29 36.32 28.84
N ALA A 28 5.17 36.25 27.84
CA ALA A 28 6.46 36.93 27.66
C ALA A 28 7.70 36.31 28.34
N GLU A 29 8.50 35.63 27.51
CA GLU A 29 9.86 36.08 27.18
C GLU A 29 10.26 35.50 25.81
N GLU A 30 10.52 36.36 24.83
CA GLU A 30 11.29 35.99 23.64
C GLU A 30 12.77 35.87 24.04
N PRO A 31 13.44 34.73 23.78
CA PRO A 31 14.88 34.73 23.65
C PRO A 31 15.26 35.14 22.23
N SER A 32 15.82 36.34 22.14
CA SER A 32 16.65 36.81 21.04
C SER A 32 17.70 35.75 20.62
N GLY A 33 17.86 35.58 19.30
CA GLY A 33 19.16 35.31 18.70
C GLY A 33 19.80 33.96 19.02
N GLY A 34 19.13 32.86 18.68
CA GLY A 34 19.76 31.54 18.54
C GLY A 34 19.67 31.10 17.09
N GLY A 35 20.60 31.53 16.24
CA GLY A 35 20.79 30.95 14.92
C GLY A 35 21.13 29.48 15.09
N ARG A 36 20.11 28.62 15.12
CA ARG A 36 20.27 27.18 15.00
C ARG A 36 20.83 26.97 13.61
N ALA A 37 22.15 26.74 13.55
CA ALA A 37 22.80 26.16 12.40
C ALA A 37 21.89 25.02 11.88
N PRO A 38 21.75 24.85 10.55
CA PRO A 38 21.02 23.71 10.03
C PRO A 38 21.57 22.48 10.74
N ALA A 39 20.66 21.70 11.36
CA ALA A 39 21.02 20.39 11.84
C ALA A 39 21.80 19.75 10.71
N ALA A 40 23.04 19.32 10.99
CA ALA A 40 23.84 18.58 10.05
C ALA A 40 22.90 17.56 9.41
N ALA A 41 22.84 17.56 8.08
CA ALA A 41 22.20 16.48 7.34
C ALA A 41 22.76 15.22 7.97
N GLY A 42 21.90 14.48 8.69
CA GLY A 42 22.29 13.19 9.21
C GLY A 42 22.86 12.43 8.03
N GLU A 43 23.98 11.76 8.24
CA GLU A 43 24.42 10.76 7.29
C GLU A 43 23.19 9.88 7.04
N ASP A 44 22.59 10.00 5.86
CA ASP A 44 21.54 9.10 5.42
C ASP A 44 22.21 7.72 5.49
N ASP A 45 21.86 6.96 6.53
CA ASP A 45 22.37 5.62 6.78
C ASP A 45 21.98 4.80 5.56
N TYR A 46 22.92 4.66 4.61
CA TYR A 46 22.68 3.98 3.35
C TYR A 46 22.32 2.53 3.66
N ASN A 47 21.03 2.20 3.55
CA ASN A 47 20.56 0.84 3.64
C ASN A 47 20.63 0.21 2.25
N PRO A 48 21.56 -0.75 1.99
CA PRO A 48 21.69 -1.38 0.68
C PRO A 48 20.46 -2.20 0.27
N HIS A 49 19.52 -2.42 1.18
CA HIS A 49 18.28 -3.15 0.93
C HIS A 49 17.07 -2.25 0.66
N ASP A 50 17.22 -0.94 0.84
CA ASP A 50 16.15 0.05 0.68
C ASP A 50 16.57 1.13 -0.32
N ILE A 51 16.87 0.68 -1.55
CA ILE A 51 17.33 1.55 -2.63
C ILE A 51 16.10 2.17 -3.30
N PRO A 52 15.96 3.51 -3.32
CA PRO A 52 14.81 4.15 -3.95
C PRO A 52 14.67 3.81 -5.44
N ILE A 53 13.42 3.72 -5.92
CA ILE A 53 13.13 3.58 -7.35
C ILE A 53 13.65 4.80 -8.11
N THR A 54 14.56 4.57 -9.06
CA THR A 54 15.20 5.61 -9.87
C THR A 54 14.22 6.23 -10.88
N GLU A 55 14.51 7.43 -11.37
CA GLU A 55 13.71 8.07 -12.42
C GLU A 55 13.68 7.29 -13.73
N GLN A 56 14.77 6.59 -14.06
CA GLN A 56 14.80 5.68 -15.21
C GLN A 56 13.79 4.54 -15.03
N GLN A 57 13.80 3.88 -13.87
CA GLN A 57 12.85 2.82 -13.57
C GLN A 57 11.40 3.33 -13.57
N LYS A 58 11.13 4.54 -13.06
CA LYS A 58 9.79 5.14 -13.14
C LYS A 58 9.34 5.37 -14.58
N THR A 59 10.25 5.81 -15.44
CA THR A 59 9.98 6.02 -16.87
C THR A 59 9.64 4.71 -17.57
N GLU A 60 10.49 3.68 -17.39
CA GLU A 60 10.25 2.33 -17.92
C GLU A 60 8.92 1.75 -17.42
N LEU A 61 8.61 1.97 -16.14
CA LEU A 61 7.36 1.53 -15.53
C LEU A 61 6.14 2.26 -16.10
N ARG A 62 6.24 3.57 -16.38
CA ARG A 62 5.17 4.34 -17.05
C ARG A 62 4.92 3.83 -18.48
N ASP A 63 5.97 3.48 -19.21
CA ASP A 63 5.83 2.92 -20.56
C ASP A 63 5.14 1.56 -20.54
N LEU A 64 5.54 0.66 -19.63
CA LEU A 64 4.92 -0.65 -19.43
C LEU A 64 3.44 -0.55 -19.02
N THR A 65 3.11 0.45 -18.23
CA THR A 65 1.78 0.65 -17.64
C THR A 65 0.94 1.70 -18.38
N ALA A 66 1.33 2.08 -19.60
CA ALA A 66 0.67 3.13 -20.38
C ALA A 66 -0.81 2.85 -20.69
N LYS A 67 -1.22 1.58 -20.67
CA LYS A 67 -2.61 1.12 -20.86
C LYS A 67 -3.10 0.41 -19.60
N PHE A 68 -4.38 0.56 -19.29
CA PHE A 68 -4.99 -0.02 -18.09
C PHE A 68 -4.79 -1.53 -17.97
N ALA A 69 -5.00 -2.29 -19.06
CA ALA A 69 -4.72 -3.73 -19.07
C ALA A 69 -3.24 -4.06 -18.77
N GLY A 70 -2.31 -3.26 -19.31
CA GLY A 70 -0.88 -3.39 -19.02
C GLY A 70 -0.57 -3.11 -17.55
N ALA A 71 -1.13 -2.04 -16.99
CA ALA A 71 -0.98 -1.71 -15.56
C ALA A 71 -1.50 -2.83 -14.64
N VAL A 72 -2.66 -3.42 -14.94
CA VAL A 72 -3.21 -4.54 -14.16
C VAL A 72 -2.32 -5.77 -14.26
N ALA A 73 -1.81 -6.11 -15.45
CA ALA A 73 -0.86 -7.21 -15.62
C ALA A 73 0.44 -6.98 -14.84
N THR A 74 0.97 -5.75 -14.84
CA THR A 74 2.16 -5.37 -14.08
C THR A 74 1.94 -5.45 -12.56
N ILE A 75 0.79 -5.01 -12.05
CA ILE A 75 0.44 -5.18 -10.63
C ILE A 75 0.45 -6.66 -10.25
N LYS A 76 -0.18 -7.52 -11.06
CA LYS A 76 -0.21 -8.97 -10.83
C LYS A 76 1.19 -9.59 -10.85
N GLN A 77 2.05 -9.14 -11.75
CA GLN A 77 3.45 -9.56 -11.76
C GLN A 77 4.14 -9.24 -10.43
N PHE A 78 3.99 -8.01 -9.92
CA PHE A 78 4.56 -7.64 -8.62
C PHE A 78 3.94 -8.43 -7.46
N CYS A 79 2.64 -8.78 -7.49
CA CYS A 79 2.07 -9.72 -6.51
C CYS A 79 2.86 -11.03 -6.47
N ASN A 80 3.09 -11.63 -7.64
CA ASN A 80 3.79 -12.91 -7.75
C ASN A 80 5.26 -12.80 -7.30
N GLU A 81 5.93 -11.69 -7.63
CA GLU A 81 7.31 -11.44 -7.19
C GLU A 81 7.38 -11.32 -5.66
N VAL A 82 6.47 -10.59 -5.02
CA VAL A 82 6.41 -10.48 -3.56
C VAL A 82 6.12 -11.83 -2.91
N GLU A 83 5.16 -12.60 -3.43
CA GLU A 83 4.86 -13.94 -2.94
C GLU A 83 6.11 -14.83 -3.01
N GLN A 84 6.79 -14.84 -4.15
CA GLN A 84 7.99 -15.64 -4.35
C GLN A 84 9.13 -15.26 -3.39
N GLU A 85 9.40 -13.96 -3.24
CA GLU A 85 10.51 -13.48 -2.40
C GLU A 85 10.21 -13.64 -0.90
N THR A 86 8.94 -13.78 -0.50
CA THR A 86 8.52 -13.96 0.90
C THR A 86 8.12 -15.40 1.25
N ALA A 87 8.09 -16.32 0.29
CA ALA A 87 7.64 -17.70 0.48
C ALA A 87 8.44 -18.48 1.54
N ALA A 88 9.71 -18.11 1.76
CA ALA A 88 10.57 -18.73 2.76
C ALA A 88 10.50 -18.06 4.16
N GLY A 89 9.57 -17.11 4.36
CA GLY A 89 9.49 -16.28 5.56
C GLY A 89 10.30 -14.99 5.42
N ILE A 90 10.96 -14.57 6.51
CA ILE A 90 11.72 -13.32 6.54
C ILE A 90 12.91 -13.39 5.55
N PRO A 91 12.98 -12.55 4.52
CA PRO A 91 14.06 -12.59 3.54
C PRO A 91 15.38 -12.13 4.16
N ALA A 92 16.46 -12.90 3.92
CA ALA A 92 17.80 -12.51 4.36
C ALA A 92 18.31 -11.24 3.65
N ASN A 93 17.82 -10.99 2.44
CA ASN A 93 18.03 -9.77 1.68
C ASN A 93 16.67 -9.30 1.14
N PRO A 94 16.04 -8.29 1.77
CA PRO A 94 14.69 -7.87 1.41
C PRO A 94 14.64 -7.00 0.13
N TYR A 95 15.79 -6.70 -0.49
CA TYR A 95 15.89 -5.78 -1.63
C TYR A 95 14.86 -6.05 -2.73
N LYS A 96 14.69 -7.30 -3.16
CA LYS A 96 13.76 -7.64 -4.24
C LYS A 96 12.30 -7.49 -3.82
N ALA A 97 11.97 -7.87 -2.58
CA ALA A 97 10.62 -7.69 -2.04
C ALA A 97 10.27 -6.20 -1.93
N HIS A 98 11.18 -5.36 -1.42
CA HIS A 98 11.02 -3.91 -1.39
C HIS A 98 10.83 -3.34 -2.79
N GLN A 99 11.73 -3.68 -3.73
CA GLN A 99 11.62 -3.20 -5.12
C GLN A 99 10.28 -3.56 -5.77
N ALA A 100 9.75 -4.75 -5.53
CA ALA A 100 8.45 -5.16 -6.07
C ALA A 100 7.30 -4.39 -5.40
N LEU A 101 7.34 -4.24 -4.07
CA LEU A 101 6.32 -3.49 -3.31
C LEU A 101 6.30 -2.00 -3.68
N ASP A 102 7.47 -1.35 -3.79
CA ASP A 102 7.61 0.05 -4.17
C ASP A 102 7.08 0.32 -5.58
N LYS A 103 7.42 -0.55 -6.54
CA LYS A 103 6.92 -0.44 -7.91
C LYS A 103 5.42 -0.70 -7.96
N ALA A 104 4.91 -1.66 -7.20
CA ALA A 104 3.47 -1.89 -7.08
C ALA A 104 2.75 -0.65 -6.54
N ASP A 105 3.25 -0.03 -5.47
CA ASP A 105 2.68 1.19 -4.90
C ASP A 105 2.65 2.34 -5.92
N LEU A 106 3.74 2.54 -6.68
CA LEU A 106 3.80 3.53 -7.76
C LEU A 106 2.74 3.27 -8.84
N VAL A 107 2.61 2.03 -9.34
CA VAL A 107 1.59 1.72 -10.36
C VAL A 107 0.18 1.93 -9.80
N LEU A 108 -0.07 1.54 -8.55
CA LEU A 108 -1.38 1.70 -7.90
C LEU A 108 -1.73 3.18 -7.68
N GLN A 109 -0.75 4.03 -7.37
CA GLN A 109 -0.92 5.50 -7.33
C GLN A 109 -1.35 6.06 -8.69
N TRP A 110 -0.81 5.52 -9.78
CA TRP A 110 -1.09 5.99 -11.13
C TRP A 110 -2.37 5.37 -11.73
N LEU A 111 -2.84 4.25 -11.18
CA LEU A 111 -3.89 3.44 -11.78
C LEU A 111 -5.19 4.23 -12.08
N PRO A 112 -5.69 5.14 -11.22
CA PRO A 112 -6.87 5.96 -11.54
C PRO A 112 -6.64 6.92 -12.72
N GLU A 113 -5.44 7.44 -12.89
CA GLU A 113 -5.05 8.25 -14.05
C GLU A 113 -4.98 7.38 -15.31
N ILE A 114 -4.29 6.23 -15.23
CA ILE A 114 -4.14 5.29 -16.34
C ILE A 114 -5.51 4.80 -16.82
N ALA A 115 -6.44 4.47 -15.92
CA ALA A 115 -7.79 4.04 -16.24
C ALA A 115 -8.53 5.11 -17.06
N ARG A 116 -8.50 6.38 -16.61
CA ARG A 116 -9.12 7.51 -17.32
C ARG A 116 -8.53 7.69 -18.72
N ASN A 117 -7.20 7.70 -18.82
CA ASN A 117 -6.49 7.90 -20.08
C ASN A 117 -6.66 6.72 -21.04
N SER A 118 -6.93 5.52 -20.52
CA SER A 118 -7.21 4.31 -21.31
C SER A 118 -8.67 4.18 -21.73
N GLY A 119 -9.53 5.16 -21.42
CA GLY A 119 -10.94 5.13 -21.79
C GLY A 119 -11.77 4.12 -20.98
N VAL A 120 -11.35 3.77 -19.76
CA VAL A 120 -12.20 2.99 -18.84
C VAL A 120 -13.50 3.77 -18.60
N ALA A 121 -14.65 3.09 -18.68
CA ALA A 121 -15.95 3.71 -18.50
C ALA A 121 -16.08 4.35 -17.11
N LYS A 122 -16.76 5.51 -17.02
CA LYS A 122 -16.80 6.33 -15.79
C LYS A 122 -17.43 5.59 -14.61
N GLU A 123 -18.39 4.70 -14.87
CA GLU A 123 -19.00 3.85 -13.85
C GLU A 123 -18.00 2.94 -13.12
N HIS A 124 -16.81 2.68 -13.69
CA HIS A 124 -15.78 1.86 -13.07
C HIS A 124 -14.72 2.67 -12.30
N TRP A 125 -14.69 4.00 -12.43
CA TRP A 125 -13.60 4.81 -11.87
C TRP A 125 -13.48 4.70 -10.35
N GLU A 126 -14.61 4.72 -9.65
CA GLU A 126 -14.59 4.56 -8.19
C GLU A 126 -14.10 3.16 -7.81
N THR A 127 -14.54 2.12 -8.52
CA THR A 127 -14.08 0.75 -8.27
C THR A 127 -12.57 0.62 -8.48
N VAL A 128 -12.01 1.25 -9.52
CA VAL A 128 -10.56 1.29 -9.75
C VAL A 128 -9.84 2.01 -8.59
N ASN A 129 -10.33 3.18 -8.19
CA ASN A 129 -9.74 3.96 -7.10
C ASN A 129 -9.78 3.20 -5.77
N THR A 130 -10.93 2.63 -5.39
CA THR A 130 -11.07 1.84 -4.17
C THR A 130 -10.14 0.63 -4.20
N SER A 131 -10.15 -0.15 -5.29
CA SER A 131 -9.31 -1.35 -5.41
C SER A 131 -7.83 -1.01 -5.35
N ALA A 132 -7.41 0.11 -5.96
CA ALA A 132 -6.02 0.57 -5.89
C ALA A 132 -5.61 0.87 -4.44
N ASN A 133 -6.41 1.63 -3.69
CA ASN A 133 -6.11 1.98 -2.30
C ASN A 133 -6.12 0.77 -1.35
N GLU A 134 -7.03 -0.18 -1.58
CA GLU A 134 -7.06 -1.42 -0.79
C GLU A 134 -5.83 -2.29 -1.08
N LEU A 135 -5.42 -2.44 -2.35
CA LEU A 135 -4.19 -3.14 -2.71
C LEU A 135 -2.95 -2.49 -2.08
N ARG A 136 -2.86 -1.16 -2.10
CA ARG A 136 -1.77 -0.42 -1.43
C ARG A 136 -1.73 -0.72 0.07
N THR A 137 -2.89 -0.73 0.73
CA THR A 137 -2.99 -1.07 2.15
C THR A 137 -2.52 -2.50 2.45
N LEU A 138 -2.87 -3.45 1.58
CA LEU A 138 -2.48 -4.86 1.73
C LEU A 138 -0.97 -5.05 1.51
N PHE A 139 -0.39 -4.38 0.50
CA PHE A 139 1.05 -4.41 0.25
C PHE A 139 1.86 -3.69 1.32
N GLU A 140 1.38 -2.53 1.80
CA GLU A 140 2.01 -1.80 2.90
C GLU A 140 2.13 -2.65 4.16
N ARG A 141 1.13 -3.51 4.44
CA ARG A 141 1.23 -4.44 5.56
C ARG A 141 2.39 -5.42 5.41
N VAL A 142 2.60 -5.95 4.20
CA VAL A 142 3.73 -6.85 3.92
C VAL A 142 5.05 -6.06 4.00
N HIS A 143 5.09 -4.85 3.44
CA HIS A 143 6.23 -3.95 3.50
C HIS A 143 6.67 -3.67 4.94
N GLN A 144 5.73 -3.22 5.78
CA GLN A 144 6.00 -2.94 7.20
C GLN A 144 6.46 -4.16 7.98
N ASN A 145 5.93 -5.35 7.68
CA ASN A 145 6.39 -6.57 8.33
C ASN A 145 7.86 -6.84 8.00
N ILE A 146 8.26 -6.68 6.73
CA ILE A 146 9.66 -6.83 6.29
C ILE A 146 10.55 -5.80 6.97
N ASP A 147 10.16 -4.52 6.98
CA ASP A 147 10.91 -3.44 7.64
C ASP A 147 11.13 -3.71 9.13
N ASN A 148 10.10 -4.21 9.80
CA ASN A 148 10.12 -4.56 11.21
C ASN A 148 10.84 -5.89 11.51
N LYS A 149 11.43 -6.54 10.49
CA LYS A 149 12.09 -7.86 10.59
C LYS A 149 11.14 -8.92 11.18
N GLN A 150 9.88 -8.84 10.80
CA GLN A 150 8.83 -9.77 11.14
C GLN A 150 8.50 -10.66 9.93
N ASP A 151 7.77 -11.74 10.18
CA ASP A 151 7.25 -12.58 9.10
C ASP A 151 6.43 -11.71 8.13
N PRO A 152 6.77 -11.67 6.82
CA PRO A 152 6.05 -10.84 5.85
C PRO A 152 4.56 -11.15 5.81
N ASN A 153 4.20 -12.41 6.10
CA ASN A 153 2.84 -12.92 6.21
C ASN A 153 1.98 -12.63 4.97
N PHE A 154 2.57 -12.79 3.78
CA PHE A 154 1.87 -12.60 2.51
C PHE A 154 0.63 -13.49 2.40
N ALA A 155 0.71 -14.72 2.91
CA ALA A 155 -0.42 -15.67 2.92
C ALA A 155 -1.68 -15.11 3.60
N ALA A 156 -1.56 -14.23 4.59
CA ALA A 156 -2.72 -13.62 5.25
C ALA A 156 -3.42 -12.53 4.40
N VAL A 157 -2.78 -12.05 3.34
CA VAL A 157 -3.29 -10.99 2.45
C VAL A 157 -3.47 -11.45 1.00
N ALA A 158 -3.01 -12.65 0.64
CA ALA A 158 -3.09 -13.20 -0.72
C ALA A 158 -4.52 -13.22 -1.28
N ASP A 159 -5.47 -13.84 -0.57
CA ASP A 159 -6.87 -13.91 -1.00
C ASP A 159 -7.50 -12.51 -1.24
N PRO A 160 -7.38 -11.54 -0.32
CA PRO A 160 -7.79 -10.16 -0.58
C PRO A 160 -7.11 -9.52 -1.79
N ILE A 161 -5.80 -9.72 -1.98
CA ILE A 161 -5.06 -9.19 -3.14
C ILE A 161 -5.64 -9.76 -4.44
N ASP A 162 -5.79 -11.08 -4.52
CA ASP A 162 -6.32 -11.78 -5.69
C ASP A 162 -7.72 -11.31 -6.06
N GLN A 163 -8.58 -11.08 -5.06
CA GLN A 163 -9.92 -10.56 -5.29
C GLN A 163 -9.90 -9.17 -5.94
N LYS A 164 -9.03 -8.26 -5.48
CA LYS A 164 -8.93 -6.91 -6.03
C LYS A 164 -8.29 -6.91 -7.41
N VAL A 165 -7.25 -7.72 -7.63
CA VAL A 165 -6.67 -7.91 -8.96
C VAL A 165 -7.73 -8.46 -9.93
N ALA A 166 -8.52 -9.46 -9.53
CA ALA A 166 -9.57 -10.03 -10.37
C ALA A 166 -10.69 -9.02 -10.71
N VAL A 167 -11.01 -8.09 -9.81
CA VAL A 167 -11.93 -6.97 -10.11
C VAL A 167 -11.36 -6.07 -11.20
N LEU A 168 -10.08 -5.70 -11.08
CA LEU A 168 -9.39 -4.86 -12.07
C LEU A 168 -9.26 -5.57 -13.42
N GLU A 169 -8.95 -6.87 -13.43
CA GLU A 169 -8.88 -7.69 -14.65
C GLU A 169 -10.24 -7.73 -15.38
N LYS A 170 -11.35 -7.84 -14.64
CA LYS A 170 -12.70 -7.79 -15.25
C LYS A 170 -12.99 -6.46 -15.93
N ILE A 171 -12.58 -5.34 -15.30
CA ILE A 171 -12.72 -4.01 -15.90
C ILE A 171 -11.85 -3.90 -17.15
N ALA A 172 -10.61 -4.41 -17.10
CA ALA A 172 -9.70 -4.41 -18.24
C ALA A 172 -10.26 -5.24 -19.42
N ALA A 173 -10.84 -6.41 -19.14
CA ALA A 173 -11.44 -7.28 -20.15
C ALA A 173 -12.73 -6.72 -20.78
N ALA A 174 -13.42 -5.82 -20.07
CA ALA A 174 -14.62 -5.15 -20.57
C ALA A 174 -14.32 -3.95 -21.48
N GLN A 175 -13.05 -3.53 -21.60
CA GLN A 175 -12.70 -2.42 -22.47
C GLN A 175 -12.88 -2.80 -23.95
N PRO A 176 -13.43 -1.90 -24.78
CA PRO A 176 -13.48 -2.13 -26.22
C PRO A 176 -12.06 -2.27 -26.75
N SER A 177 -11.80 -3.36 -27.48
CA SER A 177 -10.54 -3.54 -28.20
C SER A 177 -10.40 -2.43 -29.25
N ASP A 178 -9.22 -1.81 -29.35
CA ASP A 178 -8.85 -0.76 -30.33
C ASP A 178 -9.01 -1.17 -31.81
N ALA A 179 -9.58 -2.33 -32.10
CA ALA A 179 -9.81 -2.90 -33.44
C ALA A 179 -10.91 -2.20 -34.27
N GLY A 180 -11.46 -1.06 -33.83
CA GLY A 180 -12.59 -0.38 -34.48
C GLY A 180 -12.32 0.99 -35.10
N ALA A 181 -11.14 1.59 -34.90
CA ALA A 181 -10.83 2.93 -35.43
C ALA A 181 -10.18 2.85 -36.82
N GLY A 182 -10.91 2.34 -37.81
CA GLY A 182 -10.41 2.21 -39.18
C GLY A 182 -11.49 1.72 -40.15
N GLY A 183 -12.54 2.51 -40.33
CA GLY A 183 -13.59 2.30 -41.34
C GLY A 183 -14.05 3.63 -41.91
#